data_AF-A0AAV6YGA8-F1
#
_entry.id   AF-A0AAV6YGA8-F1
#
_cell.length_a   1.000
_cell.length_b   1.000
_cell.length_c   1.000
_cell.angle_alpha   90.00
_cell.angle_beta   90.00
_cell.angle_gamma   90.00
#
_symmetry.space_group_name_H-M   'P 1'
#
loop_
_entity.id
_entity.type
_entity.pdbx_description
1 polymer ?
#
loop_
_entity_poly.entity_id
_entity_poly.type
_entity_poly.pdbx_seq_one_letter_code
_entity_poly.pdbx_strand_id
1 'polypeptide(L)'
;GLLLQIEELGTEGKVEEAQGVMKLVEQLKEERELLKSTTSTIESFAAQEKQMEVCEVCGAFLIVGDAQSRVDDHLMGKQHMGYAKIKNTVEELK
;
A
#
# COMPACT_ATOMS: atom_id res chain seq x y z
N GLY A 1 9.63 -8.91 28.91
CA GLY A 1 9.39 -9.43 27.54
C GLY A 1 9.63 -10.92 27.53
N LEU A 2 9.05 -11.68 26.59
CA LEU A 2 9.11 -13.16 26.61
C LEU A 2 10.54 -13.71 26.71
N LEU A 3 11.54 -13.04 26.09
CA LEU A 3 12.96 -13.40 26.22
C LEU A 3 13.52 -13.22 27.64
N LEU A 4 13.21 -12.10 28.29
CA LEU A 4 13.59 -11.86 29.69
C LEU A 4 12.96 -12.90 30.63
N GLN A 5 11.71 -13.29 30.37
CA GLN A 5 11.04 -14.33 31.15
C GLN A 5 11.68 -15.71 30.97
N ILE A 6 12.17 -16.03 29.77
CA ILE A 6 12.93 -17.27 29.51
C ILE A 6 14.27 -17.25 30.28
N GLU A 7 14.96 -16.11 30.29
CA GLU A 7 16.22 -15.94 31.03
C GLU A 7 16.01 -16.13 32.53
N GLU A 8 15.00 -15.48 33.11
CA GLU A 8 14.64 -15.59 34.54
C GLU A 8 14.29 -17.05 34.92
N LEU A 9 13.37 -17.69 34.18
CA LEU A 9 12.98 -19.09 34.42
C LEU A 9 14.16 -20.06 34.28
N GLY A 10 15.09 -19.78 33.36
CA GLY A 10 16.34 -20.51 33.20
C GLY A 10 17.26 -20.38 34.42
N THR A 11 17.41 -19.17 34.97
CA THR A 11 18.21 -18.93 36.18
C THR A 11 17.59 -19.53 37.45
N GLU A 12 16.27 -19.64 37.50
CA GLU A 12 15.52 -20.30 38.58
C GLU A 12 15.54 -21.83 38.48
N GLY A 13 16.12 -22.41 37.43
CA GLY A 13 16.17 -23.85 37.20
C GLY A 13 14.86 -24.46 36.72
N LYS A 14 13.87 -23.64 36.34
CA LYS A 14 12.56 -24.06 35.80
C LYS A 14 12.67 -24.34 34.30
N VAL A 15 13.45 -25.36 33.96
CA VAL A 15 13.82 -25.69 32.57
C VAL A 15 12.61 -25.99 31.70
N GLU A 16 11.61 -26.73 32.20
CA GLU A 16 10.42 -27.08 31.43
C GLU A 16 9.57 -25.85 31.07
N GLU A 17 9.39 -24.93 32.02
CA GLU A 17 8.63 -23.69 31.81
C GLU A 17 9.36 -22.76 30.82
N ALA A 18 10.69 -22.62 30.97
CA ALA A 18 11.52 -21.85 30.04
C ALA A 18 11.44 -22.39 28.61
N GLN A 19 11.46 -23.72 28.44
CA GLN A 19 11.30 -24.37 27.14
C GLN A 19 9.90 -24.15 26.52
N GLY A 20 8.86 -24.15 27.34
CA GLY A 20 7.49 -23.84 26.89
C GLY A 20 7.37 -22.42 26.34
N VAL A 21 7.92 -21.44 27.05
CA VAL A 21 7.93 -20.03 26.61
C VAL A 21 8.83 -19.84 25.38
N MET A 22 9.95 -20.56 25.28
CA MET A 22 10.82 -20.53 24.09
C MET A 22 10.09 -21.03 22.83
N LYS A 23 9.34 -22.14 22.91
CA LYS A 23 8.52 -22.63 21.80
C LYS A 23 7.47 -21.61 21.36
N LEU A 24 6.84 -20.92 22.32
CA LEU A 24 5.89 -19.86 22.02
C LEU A 24 6.56 -18.69 21.27
N VAL A 25 7.78 -18.31 21.67
CA VAL A 25 8.55 -17.27 20.95
C VAL A 25 8.89 -17.70 19.53
N GLU A 26 9.27 -18.96 19.30
CA GLU A 26 9.52 -19.50 17.96
C GLU A 26 8.25 -19.49 17.10
N GLN A 27 7.13 -19.97 17.64
CA GLN A 27 5.83 -19.94 16.96
C GLN A 27 5.42 -18.53 16.56
N LEU A 28 5.53 -17.55 17.47
CA LEU A 28 5.19 -16.16 17.19
C LEU A 28 6.13 -15.53 16.15
N LYS A 29 7.41 -15.94 16.12
CA LYS A 29 8.35 -15.51 15.06
C LYS A 29 7.97 -16.08 13.71
N GLU A 30 7.64 -17.36 13.63
CA GLU A 30 7.20 -18.02 12.39
C GLU A 30 5.90 -17.39 11.86
N GLU A 31 4.91 -17.17 12.72
CA GLU A 31 3.65 -16.51 12.35
C GLU A 31 3.92 -15.10 11.83
N ARG A 32 4.81 -14.35 12.49
CA ARG A 32 5.19 -12.99 12.06
C ARG A 32 5.89 -12.97 10.69
N GLU A 33 6.76 -13.93 10.41
CA GLU A 33 7.42 -14.04 9.10
C GLU A 33 6.44 -14.49 8.00
N LEU A 34 5.48 -15.36 8.32
CA LEU A 34 4.40 -15.75 7.41
C LEU A 34 3.50 -14.56 7.06
N LEU A 35 3.08 -13.77 8.06
CA LEU A 35 2.27 -12.57 7.87
C LEU A 35 3.01 -11.51 7.05
N LYS A 36 4.30 -11.31 7.31
CA LYS A 36 5.14 -10.44 6.49
C LYS A 36 5.20 -10.89 5.04
N SER A 37 5.51 -12.16 4.77
CA SER A 37 5.60 -12.65 3.39
C SER A 37 4.29 -12.50 2.61
N THR A 38 3.15 -12.68 3.30
CA THR A 38 1.82 -12.44 2.74
C THR A 38 1.60 -10.95 2.44
N THR A 39 2.00 -10.06 3.36
CA THR A 39 1.93 -8.61 3.17
C THR A 39 2.79 -8.15 2.00
N SER A 40 4.05 -8.63 1.91
CA SER A 40 4.94 -8.33 0.78
C SER A 40 4.34 -8.76 -0.56
N THR A 41 3.63 -9.88 -0.58
CA THR A 41 2.96 -10.40 -1.77
C THR A 41 1.81 -9.48 -2.18
N ILE A 42 0.96 -9.08 -1.21
CA ILE A 42 -0.16 -8.16 -1.45
C ILE A 42 0.34 -6.79 -1.92
N GLU A 43 1.38 -6.24 -1.30
CA GLU A 43 1.99 -4.98 -1.71
C GLU A 43 2.58 -5.06 -3.12
N SER A 44 3.19 -6.20 -3.48
CA SER A 44 3.70 -6.43 -4.84
C SER A 44 2.57 -6.48 -5.88
N PHE A 45 1.45 -7.14 -5.57
CA PHE A 45 0.27 -7.15 -6.45
C PHE A 45 -0.38 -5.76 -6.56
N ALA A 46 -0.49 -5.03 -5.46
CA ALA A 46 -1.00 -3.66 -5.45
C ALA A 46 -0.08 -2.69 -6.21
N ALA A 47 1.24 -2.89 -6.15
CA ALA A 47 2.21 -2.11 -6.91
C ALA A 47 2.16 -2.40 -8.43
N GLN A 48 1.70 -3.59 -8.82
CA GLN A 48 1.47 -3.93 -10.23
C GLN A 48 0.20 -3.27 -10.79
N GLU A 49 -0.79 -3.02 -9.93
CA GLU A 49 -1.99 -2.28 -10.30
C GLU A 49 -1.68 -0.78 -10.35
N LYS A 50 -1.66 -0.23 -11.56
CA LYS A 50 -1.46 1.21 -11.75
C LYS A 50 -2.63 1.96 -11.12
N GLN A 51 -2.35 2.73 -10.08
CA GLN A 51 -3.34 3.60 -9.46
C GLN A 51 -3.91 4.57 -10.49
N MET A 52 -5.24 4.62 -10.60
CA MET A 52 -5.96 5.48 -11.55
C MET A 52 -6.73 6.58 -10.83
N GLU A 53 -6.80 7.75 -11.45
CA GLU A 53 -7.63 8.89 -11.04
C GLU A 53 -8.47 9.39 -12.20
N VAL A 54 -9.51 10.17 -11.90
CA VAL A 54 -10.41 10.74 -12.93
C VAL A 54 -10.06 12.20 -13.15
N CYS A 55 -9.85 12.59 -14.41
CA CYS A 55 -9.63 13.98 -14.76
C CYS A 55 -10.89 14.83 -14.49
N GLU A 56 -10.76 15.89 -13.71
CA GLU A 56 -11.87 16.78 -13.33
C GLU A 56 -12.45 17.59 -14.49
N VAL A 57 -11.71 17.71 -15.59
CA VAL A 57 -12.15 18.47 -16.77
C VAL A 57 -12.97 17.59 -17.70
N CYS A 58 -12.43 16.44 -18.11
CA CYS A 58 -13.03 15.61 -19.16
C CYS A 58 -13.54 14.24 -18.70
N GLY A 59 -13.34 13.87 -17.43
CA GLY A 59 -13.83 12.62 -16.86
C GLY A 59 -13.10 11.35 -17.32
N ALA A 60 -12.01 11.48 -18.08
CA ALA A 60 -11.20 10.34 -18.50
C ALA A 60 -10.25 9.87 -17.38
N PHE A 61 -9.95 8.57 -17.35
CA PHE A 61 -9.00 7.99 -16.40
C PHE A 61 -7.56 8.38 -16.75
N LEU A 62 -6.79 8.72 -15.73
CA LEU A 62 -5.36 9.00 -15.74
C LEU A 62 -4.65 8.04 -14.80
N ILE A 63 -3.42 7.66 -15.14
CA ILE A 63 -2.57 6.87 -14.26
C ILE A 63 -1.78 7.85 -13.37
N VAL A 64 -1.87 7.65 -12.05
CA VAL A 64 -1.10 8.44 -11.09
C VAL A 64 0.39 8.13 -11.26
N GLY A 65 1.20 9.17 -11.44
CA GLY A 65 2.65 9.03 -11.65
C GLY A 65 3.06 8.50 -13.02
N ASP A 66 2.21 8.60 -14.04
CA ASP A 66 2.59 8.25 -15.42
C ASP A 66 3.65 9.21 -16.00
N ALA A 67 4.23 8.83 -17.14
CA ALA A 67 5.19 9.66 -17.85
C ALA A 67 4.58 11.02 -18.21
N GLN A 68 5.34 12.10 -17.95
CA GLN A 68 4.89 13.47 -18.19
C GLN A 68 4.36 13.67 -19.62
N SER A 69 4.99 13.06 -20.62
CA SER A 69 4.55 13.16 -22.02
C SER A 69 3.12 12.63 -22.23
N ARG A 70 2.69 11.60 -21.51
CA ARG A 70 1.32 11.06 -21.61
C ARG A 70 0.31 11.97 -20.91
N VAL A 71 0.73 12.60 -19.81
CA VAL A 71 -0.07 13.63 -19.13
C VAL A 71 -0.27 14.81 -20.08
N ASP A 72 0.80 15.26 -20.75
CA ASP A 72 0.74 16.36 -21.71
C ASP A 72 -0.17 16.01 -22.91
N ASP A 73 -0.06 14.81 -23.46
CA ASP A 73 -0.94 14.32 -24.54
C ASP A 73 -2.42 14.32 -24.12
N HIS A 74 -2.71 13.97 -22.86
CA HIS A 74 -4.07 14.06 -22.32
C HIS A 74 -4.55 15.52 -22.25
N LEU A 75 -3.74 16.42 -21.67
CA LEU A 75 -4.10 17.82 -21.47
C LEU A 75 -4.30 18.58 -22.79
N MET A 76 -3.48 18.27 -23.79
CA MET A 76 -3.57 18.81 -25.15
C MET A 76 -4.57 18.04 -26.03
N GLY A 77 -5.22 17.02 -25.47
CA GLY A 77 -6.20 16.19 -26.17
C GLY A 77 -7.47 16.97 -26.51
N LYS A 78 -8.07 16.67 -27.67
CA LYS A 78 -9.30 17.32 -28.13
C LYS A 78 -10.47 17.19 -27.14
N GLN A 79 -10.57 16.06 -26.46
CA GLN A 79 -11.60 15.83 -25.44
C GLN A 79 -11.37 16.75 -24.24
N HIS A 80 -10.15 16.77 -23.70
CA HIS A 80 -9.80 17.63 -22.57
C HIS A 80 -10.03 19.11 -22.89
N MET A 81 -9.45 19.60 -23.99
CA MET A 81 -9.62 20.97 -24.44
C MET A 81 -11.08 21.33 -24.74
N GLY A 82 -11.84 20.40 -25.33
CA GLY A 82 -13.26 20.59 -25.63
C GLY A 82 -14.10 20.78 -24.37
N TYR A 83 -13.95 19.90 -23.38
CA TYR A 83 -14.64 20.03 -22.10
C TYR A 83 -14.19 21.26 -21.31
N ALA A 84 -12.90 21.61 -21.33
CA ALA A 84 -12.40 22.83 -20.72
C ALA A 84 -13.10 24.07 -21.31
N LYS A 85 -13.23 24.13 -22.64
CA LYS A 85 -13.92 25.24 -23.31
C LYS A 85 -15.41 25.30 -22.94
N ILE A 86 -16.10 24.17 -22.91
CA ILE A 86 -17.51 24.10 -22.51
C ILE A 86 -17.67 24.60 -21.07
N LYS A 87 -16.82 24.13 -20.15
CA LYS A 87 -16.84 24.56 -18.74
C LYS A 87 -16.68 26.07 -18.62
N ASN A 88 -15.68 26.65 -19.29
CA ASN A 88 -15.45 28.09 -19.29
C ASN A 88 -16.66 28.87 -19.84
N THR A 89 -17.23 28.43 -20.97
CA THR A 89 -18.43 29.08 -21.53
C THR A 89 -19.64 28.99 -20.60
N VAL A 90 -19.82 27.87 -19.90
CA VAL A 90 -20.90 27.73 -18.92
C VAL A 90 -20.69 28.66 -17.72
N GLU A 91 -19.45 28.87 -17.29
CA GLU A 91 -19.12 29.81 -16.21
C GLU A 91 -19.32 31.27 -16.63
N GLU A 92 -19.01 31.63 -17.87
CA GLU A 92 -19.27 32.96 -18.43
C GLU A 92 -20.77 33.29 -18.57
N LEU A 93 -21.60 32.26 -18.76
CA LEU A 93 -23.06 32.40 -18.92
C LEU A 93 -23.84 32.35 -17.60
N LYS A 94 -23.18 32.07 -16.47
CA LYS A 94 -23.78 32.10 -15.13
C LYS A 94 -23.82 33.52 -14.56
#